data_AF-A0A844T019-F1
#
_entry.id   AF-A0A844T019-F1
#
_cell.length_a   1.000
_cell.length_b   1.000
_cell.length_c   1.000
_cell.angle_alpha   90.00
_cell.angle_beta   90.00
_cell.angle_gamma   90.00
#
_symmetry.space_group_name_H-M   'P 1'
#
loop_
_entity.id
_entity.type
_entity.pdbx_description
1 polymer ?
#
loop_
_entity_poly.entity_id
_entity_poly.type
_entity_poly.pdbx_seq_one_letter_code
_entity_poly.pdbx_strand_id
1 'polypeptide(L)' 'MPITRKPLEIPPEVARQFAADMLAYHAERDDNRRDRIAVGARHMLLEHMPAGAKLRVSEVKEMFELML' A
#
# COMPACT_ATOMS: atom_id res chain seq x y z
N MET A 1 -32.57 1.11 6.06
CA MET A 1 -31.82 2.07 5.22
C MET A 1 -30.50 1.43 4.83
N PRO A 2 -30.23 1.14 3.55
CA PRO A 2 -28.92 0.59 3.17
C PRO A 2 -27.87 1.68 3.28
N ILE A 3 -26.80 1.40 4.03
CA ILE A 3 -25.63 2.27 4.13
C ILE A 3 -24.92 2.19 2.78
N THR A 4 -25.14 3.17 1.92
CA THR A 4 -24.36 3.40 0.69
C THR A 4 -22.95 3.79 1.10
N ARG A 5 -22.12 2.79 1.41
CA ARG A 5 -20.68 2.99 1.52
C ARG A 5 -20.21 3.30 0.10
N LYS A 6 -19.87 4.57 -0.18
CA LYS A 6 -19.09 4.89 -1.39
C LYS A 6 -17.90 3.93 -1.38
N PRO A 7 -17.73 3.07 -2.39
CA PRO A 7 -16.52 2.27 -2.47
C PRO A 7 -15.36 3.26 -2.44
N LEU A 8 -14.39 3.04 -1.55
CA LEU A 8 -13.10 3.71 -1.64
C LEU A 8 -12.63 3.46 -3.09
N GLU A 9 -12.66 4.48 -3.93
CA GLU A 9 -12.32 4.41 -5.35
C GLU A 9 -10.80 4.28 -5.51
N ILE A 10 -10.20 3.33 -4.79
CA ILE A 10 -8.86 2.85 -5.10
C ILE A 10 -9.02 2.12 -6.42
N PRO A 11 -8.40 2.60 -7.52
CA PRO A 11 -8.47 1.92 -8.79
C PRO A 11 -8.01 0.46 -8.61
N PRO A 12 -8.66 -0.51 -9.28
CA PRO A 12 -8.25 -1.92 -9.19
C PRO A 12 -6.79 -2.13 -9.62
N GLU A 13 -6.25 -1.23 -10.45
CA GLU A 13 -4.84 -1.19 -10.85
C GLU A 13 -3.91 -0.90 -9.66
N VAL A 14 -4.29 0.04 -8.79
CA VAL A 14 -3.54 0.39 -7.57
C VAL A 14 -3.57 -0.74 -6.57
N ALA A 15 -4.71 -1.43 -6.43
CA ALA A 15 -4.81 -2.61 -5.58
C ALA A 15 -3.93 -3.76 -6.09
N ARG A 16 -3.88 -3.98 -7.42
CA ARG A 16 -2.99 -5.00 -8.03
C ARG A 16 -1.52 -4.64 -7.86
N GLN A 17 -1.16 -3.39 -8.06
CA GLN A 17 0.20 -2.90 -7.88
C GLN A 17 0.62 -3.05 -6.42
N PHE A 18 -0.25 -2.69 -5.46
CA PHE A 18 0.02 -2.88 -4.03
C PHE A 18 0.23 -4.35 -3.67
N ALA A 19 -0.57 -5.26 -4.22
CA ALA A 19 -0.37 -6.70 -4.03
C ALA A 19 0.94 -7.20 -4.66
N ALA A 20 1.34 -6.67 -5.82
CA ALA A 20 2.61 -7.00 -6.44
C ALA A 20 3.81 -6.50 -5.61
N ASP A 21 3.73 -5.26 -5.09
CA ASP A 21 4.73 -4.69 -4.18
C ASP A 21 4.80 -5.48 -2.86
N MET A 22 3.66 -5.91 -2.32
CA MET A 22 3.62 -6.78 -1.13
C MET A 22 4.34 -8.11 -1.38
N LEU A 23 4.06 -8.79 -2.50
CA LEU A 23 4.75 -10.04 -2.85
C LEU A 23 6.25 -9.84 -3.05
N ALA A 24 6.64 -8.73 -3.69
CA ALA A 24 8.05 -8.38 -3.87
C ALA A 24 8.74 -8.08 -2.53
N TYR A 25 8.04 -7.41 -1.59
CA TYR A 25 8.54 -7.11 -0.25
C TYR A 25 8.85 -8.39 0.53
N HIS A 26 7.94 -9.36 0.48
CA HIS A 26 8.10 -10.66 1.15
C HIS A 26 9.16 -11.55 0.49
N ALA A 27 9.26 -11.52 -0.84
CA ALA A 27 10.25 -12.30 -1.58
C ALA A 27 11.68 -11.74 -1.44
N GLU A 28 11.82 -10.44 -1.27
CA GLU A 28 13.11 -9.78 -1.12
C GLU A 28 13.71 -10.07 0.26
N ARG A 29 15.03 -10.28 0.36
CA ARG A 29 15.74 -10.53 1.63
C ARG A 29 16.59 -9.36 2.07
N ASP A 30 16.89 -8.44 1.15
CA ASP A 30 17.66 -7.23 1.44
C ASP A 30 16.76 -6.12 2.01
N ASP A 31 17.12 -5.62 3.20
CA ASP A 31 16.33 -4.62 3.92
C ASP A 31 16.24 -3.28 3.17
N ASN A 32 17.30 -2.88 2.46
CA ASN A 32 17.30 -1.64 1.66
C ASN A 32 16.34 -1.75 0.47
N ARG A 33 16.29 -2.91 -0.18
CA ARG A 33 15.34 -3.13 -1.28
C ARG A 33 13.89 -3.23 -0.78
N ARG A 34 13.66 -3.88 0.36
CA ARG A 34 12.35 -3.88 1.04
C ARG A 34 11.87 -2.46 1.34
N ASP A 35 12.76 -1.59 1.81
CA ASP A 35 12.44 -0.19 2.05
C ASP A 35 12.02 0.55 0.76
N ARG A 36 12.74 0.32 -0.34
CA ARG A 36 12.38 0.91 -1.65
C ARG A 36 10.99 0.48 -2.12
N ILE A 37 10.65 -0.80 -1.94
CA ILE A 37 9.32 -1.33 -2.29
C ILE A 37 8.23 -0.67 -1.45
N ALA A 38 8.44 -0.57 -0.13
CA ALA A 38 7.51 0.09 0.78
C ALA A 38 7.37 1.60 0.50
N VAL A 39 8.44 2.28 0.09
CA VAL A 39 8.42 3.69 -0.34
C VAL A 39 7.61 3.85 -1.64
N GLY A 40 7.78 2.95 -2.61
CA GLY A 40 7.01 2.95 -3.85
C GLY A 40 5.51 2.77 -3.60
N ALA A 41 5.14 1.74 -2.84
CA ALA A 41 3.76 1.48 -2.46
C ALA A 41 3.15 2.64 -1.64
N ARG A 42 3.93 3.26 -0.74
CA ARG A 42 3.52 4.45 -0.01
C ARG A 42 3.19 5.62 -0.94
N HIS A 43 4.05 5.91 -1.92
CA HIS A 43 3.84 7.01 -2.84
C HIS A 43 2.54 6.82 -3.62
N MET A 44 2.36 5.62 -4.19
CA MET A 44 1.14 5.25 -4.89
C MET A 44 -0.10 5.39 -4.01
N LEU A 45 -0.07 4.90 -2.76
CA LEU A 45 -1.20 5.05 -1.84
C LEU A 45 -1.49 6.52 -1.51
N LEU A 46 -0.45 7.35 -1.35
CA LEU A 46 -0.61 8.78 -1.10
C LEU A 46 -1.20 9.54 -2.28
N GLU A 47 -0.91 9.14 -3.53
CA GLU A 47 -1.50 9.72 -4.74
C GLU A 47 -3.03 9.53 -4.81
N HIS A 48 -3.54 8.47 -4.18
CA HIS A 48 -4.97 8.16 -4.15
C HIS A 48 -5.67 8.54 -2.84
N MET A 49 -4.92 8.99 -1.83
CA MET A 49 -5.50 9.42 -0.56
C MET A 49 -5.85 10.91 -0.57
N PRO A 50 -6.86 11.33 0.22
CA PRO A 50 -7.21 12.74 0.33
C PRO A 50 -6.04 13.57 0.89
N ALA A 51 -5.91 14.81 0.40
CA ALA A 51 -4.87 15.74 0.81
C ALA A 51 -4.82 15.89 2.34
N GLY A 52 -3.70 15.47 2.95
CA GLY A 52 -3.51 15.46 4.40
C GLY A 52 -3.37 14.07 5.01
N ALA A 53 -3.58 13.00 4.24
CA ALA A 53 -3.26 11.65 4.68
C ALA A 53 -1.76 11.50 4.95
N LYS A 54 -1.43 11.07 6.17
CA LYS A 54 -0.06 10.79 6.59
C LYS A 54 0.09 9.28 6.68
N LEU A 55 0.64 8.69 5.64
CA LEU A 55 1.05 7.29 5.65
C LEU A 55 2.56 7.24 5.88
N ARG A 56 3.02 6.49 6.89
CA ARG A 56 4.47 6.26 7.10
C ARG A 56 4.93 5.02 6.33
N VAL A 57 6.20 4.99 5.93
CA VAL A 57 6.79 3.77 5.30
C VAL A 57 6.70 2.58 6.26
N SER A 58 6.91 2.81 7.57
CA SER A 58 6.73 1.79 8.60
C SER A 58 5.31 1.21 8.62
N GLU A 59 4.27 2.04 8.46
CA GLU A 59 2.88 1.56 8.40
C GLU A 59 2.63 0.73 7.13
N VAL A 60 3.26 1.08 6.00
CA VAL A 60 3.16 0.28 4.77
C VAL A 60 3.85 -1.08 4.94
N LYS A 61 5.00 -1.12 5.61
CA LYS A 61 5.68 -2.37 5.95
C LYS A 61 4.81 -3.23 6.87
N GLU A 62 4.25 -2.65 7.93
CA GLU A 62 3.29 -3.35 8.81
C GLU A 62 2.09 -3.88 8.03
N MET A 63 1.52 -3.10 7.11
CA MET A 63 0.41 -3.57 6.27
C MET A 63 0.82 -4.77 5.40
N PHE A 64 2.04 -4.78 4.87
CA PHE A 64 2.55 -5.93 4.13
C PHE A 64 2.74 -7.14 5.02
N GLU A 65 3.24 -6.97 6.25
CA GLU A 65 3.41 -8.06 7.22
C GLU A 65 2.08 -8.62 7.73
N LEU A 66 1.04 -7.79 7.86
CA LEU A 66 -0.29 -8.22 8.34
C LEU A 66 -1.12 -8.98 7.29
N MET A 67 -0.78 -8.85 5.99
CA MET A 67 -1.54 -9.44 4.88
C MET A 67 -0.91 -10.74 4.32
N LEU A 68 0.06 -11.34 5.02
CA LEU A 68 0.65 -12.65 4.68
C LEU A 68 0.65 -13.60 5.89
#